data_AF-A0A4W5RLD6-F1
#
_entry.id   AF-A0A4W5RLD6-F1
#
_cell.length_a   1.000
_cell.length_b   1.000
_cell.length_c   1.000
_cell.angle_alpha   90.00
_cell.angle_beta   90.00
_cell.angle_gamma   90.00
#
_symmetry.space_group_name_H-M   'P 1'
#
loop_
_entity.id
_entity.type
_entity.pdbx_description
1 polymer ?
#
loop_
_entity_poly.entity_id
_entity_poly.type
_entity_poly.pdbx_seq_one_letter_code
_entity_poly.pdbx_strand_id
1 'polypeptide(L)'
;KVNLISILGSSMLNENMFSPVHFYADFGPLNLAMLYRYSCKLNKKLKSFTLTRKRIVHYTSFDQRKRANAAVLIAAYAVIYLKKTPEEAYRALISGSNASYLPFRDASFGNCTYNLTILDCLQGIWKALQHGFFDFETFDVDEYEHYEVMLSW
;
A
#
# COMPACT_ATOMS: atom_id res chain seq x y z
N LYS A 1 -9.50 -11.64 -11.71
CA LYS A 1 -10.19 -10.55 -10.99
C LYS A 1 -9.78 -10.62 -9.53
N VAL A 2 -8.99 -9.65 -9.07
CA VAL A 2 -8.57 -9.56 -7.65
C VAL A 2 -9.78 -9.06 -6.87
N ASN A 3 -10.38 -9.93 -6.05
CA ASN A 3 -11.48 -9.53 -5.17
C ASN A 3 -10.85 -9.12 -3.83
N LEU A 4 -11.01 -7.86 -3.46
CA LEU A 4 -10.66 -7.33 -2.14
C LEU A 4 -11.68 -7.84 -1.11
N ILE A 5 -11.61 -9.10 -0.71
CA ILE A 5 -12.39 -9.61 0.43
C ILE A 5 -11.50 -10.55 1.26
N SER A 6 -11.52 -10.31 2.56
CA SER A 6 -10.81 -11.03 3.60
C SER A 6 -11.17 -12.53 3.68
N ILE A 7 -10.19 -13.30 4.16
CA ILE A 7 -10.25 -14.64 4.78
C ILE A 7 -10.02 -15.86 3.86
N LEU A 8 -8.95 -16.58 4.25
CA LEU A 8 -8.51 -17.97 4.03
C LEU A 8 -8.49 -18.53 2.59
N GLY A 9 -7.27 -18.76 2.06
CA GLY A 9 -7.06 -19.74 1.01
C GLY A 9 -5.90 -19.47 0.01
N SER A 10 -4.77 -20.13 0.25
CA SER A 10 -3.86 -20.72 -0.75
C SER A 10 -2.90 -19.86 -1.61
N SER A 11 -2.78 -18.54 -1.44
CA SER A 11 -1.65 -17.80 -2.05
C SER A 11 -1.27 -16.50 -1.33
N MET A 12 -1.08 -16.60 -0.02
CA MET A 12 -0.82 -15.50 0.91
C MET A 12 0.30 -14.54 0.45
N LEU A 13 0.00 -13.23 0.44
CA LEU A 13 1.00 -12.17 0.52
C LEU A 13 1.21 -11.89 2.02
N ASN A 14 2.29 -12.42 2.60
CA ASN A 14 2.62 -12.15 3.99
C ASN A 14 3.06 -10.68 4.12
N GLU A 15 2.35 -9.94 4.97
CA GLU A 15 2.58 -8.55 5.36
C GLU A 15 3.85 -8.34 6.20
N ASN A 16 4.37 -9.39 6.85
CA ASN A 16 5.58 -9.31 7.69
C ASN A 16 6.86 -8.90 6.92
N MET A 17 6.77 -8.72 5.60
CA MET A 17 7.86 -8.28 4.75
C MET A 17 7.86 -6.76 4.51
N PHE A 18 6.82 -6.05 4.92
CA PHE A 18 6.64 -4.62 4.67
C PHE A 18 6.33 -3.90 5.99
N SER A 19 7.40 -3.58 6.72
CA SER A 19 7.32 -2.82 7.97
C SER A 19 7.77 -1.38 7.71
N PRO A 20 6.95 -0.37 8.03
CA PRO A 20 7.39 1.02 7.98
C PRO A 20 8.49 1.26 9.01
N VAL A 21 9.45 2.13 8.69
CA VAL A 21 10.37 2.68 9.67
C VAL A 21 9.64 3.82 10.38
N HIS A 22 9.54 3.76 11.70
CA HIS A 22 8.82 4.75 12.52
C HIS A 22 9.82 5.65 13.23
N PHE A 23 9.56 6.95 13.24
CA PHE A 23 10.38 7.89 14.01
C PHE A 23 9.83 8.07 15.43
N TYR A 24 8.51 8.11 15.57
CA TYR A 24 7.84 8.21 16.86
C TYR A 24 6.54 7.39 16.88
N ALA A 25 5.39 8.06 16.89
CA ALA A 25 4.08 7.42 16.92
C ALA A 25 3.47 7.23 15.51
N ASP A 26 4.15 7.72 14.47
CA ASP A 26 3.81 7.45 13.08
C ASP A 26 3.88 5.95 12.79
N PHE A 27 3.04 5.51 11.86
CA PHE A 27 2.95 4.09 11.50
C PHE A 27 2.90 3.85 9.99
N GLY A 28 3.02 4.90 9.18
CA GLY A 28 2.85 4.86 7.74
C GLY A 28 2.38 6.21 7.17
N PRO A 29 1.98 6.26 5.89
CA PRO A 29 1.92 5.14 4.96
C PRO A 29 3.30 4.58 4.60
N LEU A 30 3.34 3.37 4.04
CA LEU A 30 4.57 2.77 3.52
C LEU A 30 5.16 3.60 2.36
N ASN A 31 6.50 3.65 2.28
CA ASN A 31 7.22 4.42 1.27
C ASN A 31 7.15 3.80 -0.15
N LEU A 32 7.78 4.49 -1.12
CA LEU A 32 7.68 4.13 -2.53
C LEU A 32 8.35 2.79 -2.86
N ALA A 33 9.50 2.48 -2.23
CA ALA A 33 10.17 1.19 -2.38
C ALA A 33 9.28 0.03 -1.93
N MET A 34 8.61 0.17 -0.78
CA MET A 34 7.69 -0.86 -0.29
C MET A 34 6.50 -1.06 -1.23
N LEU A 35 5.92 0.02 -1.77
CA LEU A 35 4.85 -0.04 -2.76
C LEU A 35 5.31 -0.70 -4.08
N TYR A 36 6.51 -0.38 -4.55
CA TYR A 36 7.12 -0.99 -5.73
C TYR A 36 7.33 -2.50 -5.51
N ARG A 37 8.00 -2.89 -4.43
CA ARG A 37 8.26 -4.30 -4.09
C ARG A 37 6.96 -5.08 -3.91
N TYR A 38 5.94 -4.48 -3.28
CA TYR A 38 4.59 -5.06 -3.20
C TYR A 38 4.00 -5.30 -4.59
N SER A 39 4.07 -4.30 -5.47
CA SER A 39 3.57 -4.37 -6.83
C SER A 39 4.26 -5.46 -7.65
N CYS A 40 5.60 -5.56 -7.58
CA CYS A 40 6.35 -6.63 -8.20
C CYS A 40 5.91 -8.02 -7.69
N LYS A 41 5.73 -8.17 -6.37
CA LYS A 41 5.32 -9.44 -5.75
C LYS A 41 3.91 -9.86 -6.19
N LEU A 42 2.97 -8.91 -6.23
CA LEU A 42 1.60 -9.17 -6.69
C LEU A 42 1.57 -9.50 -8.20
N ASN A 43 2.31 -8.76 -9.03
CA ASN A 43 2.46 -9.04 -10.46
C ASN A 43 3.04 -10.43 -10.71
N LYS A 44 4.07 -10.85 -9.96
CA LYS A 44 4.64 -12.21 -10.04
C LYS A 44 3.59 -13.28 -9.70
N LYS A 45 2.78 -13.07 -8.66
CA LYS A 45 1.69 -14.01 -8.31
C LYS A 45 0.60 -14.06 -9.38
N LEU A 46 0.21 -12.91 -9.94
CA LEU A 46 -0.80 -12.85 -10.99
C LEU A 46 -0.37 -13.54 -12.29
N LYS A 47 0.93 -13.51 -12.63
CA LYS A 47 1.50 -14.20 -13.79
C LYS A 47 1.81 -15.69 -13.54
N SER A 48 1.68 -16.18 -12.30
CA SER A 48 2.02 -17.56 -11.95
C SER A 48 0.99 -18.54 -12.50
N PHE A 49 1.44 -19.48 -13.35
CA PHE A 49 0.59 -20.53 -13.92
C PHE A 49 -0.16 -21.35 -12.86
N THR A 50 0.49 -21.61 -11.71
CA THR A 50 -0.08 -22.36 -10.58
C THR A 50 -1.24 -21.62 -9.88
N LEU A 51 -1.38 -20.31 -10.11
CA LEU A 51 -2.40 -19.46 -9.51
C LEU A 51 -3.47 -18.98 -10.51
N THR A 52 -3.37 -19.33 -11.80
CA THR A 52 -4.27 -18.85 -12.89
C THR A 52 -5.76 -19.01 -12.60
N ARG A 53 -6.15 -20.08 -11.90
CA ARG A 53 -7.55 -20.37 -11.53
C ARG A 53 -7.86 -20.11 -10.06
N LYS A 54 -6.92 -19.56 -9.30
CA LYS A 54 -7.07 -19.25 -7.87
C LYS A 54 -7.35 -17.76 -7.69
N ARG A 55 -8.13 -17.43 -6.65
CA ARG A 55 -8.27 -16.05 -6.20
C ARG A 55 -7.04 -15.70 -5.35
N ILE A 56 -6.41 -14.57 -5.65
CA ILE A 56 -5.37 -14.00 -4.80
C ILE A 56 -6.06 -13.11 -3.78
N VAL A 57 -5.77 -13.36 -2.51
CA VAL A 57 -6.31 -12.61 -1.38
C VAL A 57 -5.16 -11.91 -0.68
N HIS A 58 -5.25 -10.59 -0.57
CA HIS A 58 -4.39 -9.79 0.29
C HIS A 58 -5.09 -9.68 1.65
N TYR A 59 -4.43 -10.12 2.71
CA TYR A 59 -4.96 -10.08 4.06
C TYR A 59 -3.91 -9.48 5.01
N THR A 60 -4.40 -9.07 6.17
CA THR A 60 -3.66 -8.40 7.22
C THR A 60 -4.13 -8.94 8.57
N SER A 61 -3.35 -8.76 9.62
CA SER A 61 -3.79 -8.99 10.99
C SER A 61 -4.93 -8.03 11.39
N PHE A 62 -5.47 -8.22 12.60
CA PHE A 62 -6.48 -7.32 13.18
C PHE A 62 -5.92 -5.97 13.66
N ASP A 63 -4.60 -5.78 13.61
CA ASP A 63 -3.94 -4.52 13.99
C ASP A 63 -4.36 -3.39 13.03
N GLN A 64 -4.93 -2.31 13.58
CA GLN A 64 -5.48 -1.22 12.76
C GLN A 64 -4.42 -0.47 11.95
N ARG A 65 -3.18 -0.38 12.45
CA ARG A 65 -2.06 0.27 11.76
C ARG A 65 -1.62 -0.57 10.55
N LYS A 66 -1.49 -1.89 10.73
CA LYS A 66 -1.21 -2.83 9.63
C LYS A 66 -2.32 -2.82 8.59
N ARG A 67 -3.59 -2.80 9.02
CA ARG A 67 -4.74 -2.72 8.13
C ARG A 67 -4.74 -1.47 7.24
N ALA A 68 -4.46 -0.31 7.81
CA ALA A 68 -4.39 0.94 7.05
C ALA A 68 -3.25 0.91 6.01
N ASN A 69 -2.05 0.44 6.39
CA ASN A 69 -0.95 0.28 5.44
C ASN A 69 -1.25 -0.73 4.32
N ALA A 70 -1.79 -1.90 4.66
CA ALA A 70 -2.16 -2.92 3.68
C ALA A 70 -3.24 -2.41 2.70
N ALA A 71 -4.17 -1.60 3.18
CA ALA A 71 -5.20 -0.97 2.36
C ALA A 71 -4.61 0.05 1.38
N VAL A 72 -3.66 0.90 1.82
CA VAL A 72 -2.93 1.81 0.91
C VAL A 72 -2.21 1.02 -0.18
N LEU A 73 -1.48 -0.06 0.16
CA LEU A 73 -0.73 -0.85 -0.83
C LEU A 73 -1.63 -1.40 -1.96
N ILE A 74 -2.74 -2.05 -1.60
CA ILE A 74 -3.61 -2.67 -2.62
C ILE A 74 -4.40 -1.62 -3.41
N ALA A 75 -4.83 -0.53 -2.78
CA ALA A 75 -5.56 0.53 -3.48
C ALA A 75 -4.63 1.37 -4.37
N ALA A 76 -3.40 1.65 -3.92
CA ALA A 76 -2.38 2.29 -4.75
C ALA A 76 -2.02 1.42 -5.95
N TYR A 77 -1.89 0.10 -5.77
CA TYR A 77 -1.72 -0.83 -6.88
C TYR A 77 -2.88 -0.74 -7.90
N ALA A 78 -4.13 -0.63 -7.41
CA ALA A 78 -5.29 -0.46 -8.28
C ALA A 78 -5.24 0.87 -9.07
N VAL A 79 -4.77 1.95 -8.43
CA VAL A 79 -4.53 3.23 -9.09
C VAL A 79 -3.47 3.10 -10.19
N ILE A 80 -2.29 2.56 -9.85
CA ILE A 80 -1.12 2.52 -10.73
C ILE A 80 -1.32 1.55 -11.90
N TYR A 81 -1.70 0.30 -11.61
CA TYR A 81 -1.71 -0.80 -12.59
C TYR A 81 -3.10 -1.10 -13.15
N LEU A 82 -4.18 -0.89 -12.39
CA LEU A 82 -5.55 -1.12 -12.87
C LEU A 82 -6.21 0.16 -13.40
N LYS A 83 -5.50 1.29 -13.37
CA LYS A 83 -5.93 2.61 -13.86
C LYS A 83 -7.27 3.07 -13.25
N LYS A 84 -7.49 2.73 -11.97
CA LYS A 84 -8.67 3.13 -11.19
C LYS A 84 -8.48 4.51 -10.59
N THR A 85 -9.52 5.35 -10.54
CA THR A 85 -9.42 6.62 -9.81
C THR A 85 -9.23 6.37 -8.31
N PRO A 86 -8.67 7.33 -7.54
CA PRO A 86 -8.53 7.21 -6.09
C PRO A 86 -9.85 6.84 -5.40
N GLU A 87 -10.95 7.45 -5.84
CA GLU A 87 -12.29 7.24 -5.29
C GLU A 87 -12.82 5.84 -5.61
N GLU A 88 -12.57 5.33 -6.82
CA GLU A 88 -12.96 3.96 -7.17
C GLU A 88 -12.18 2.92 -6.34
N ALA A 89 -10.87 3.11 -6.21
CA ALA A 89 -10.02 2.23 -5.41
C ALA A 89 -10.40 2.28 -3.92
N TYR A 90 -10.68 3.47 -3.39
CA TYR A 90 -11.12 3.65 -2.01
C TYR A 90 -12.52 3.06 -1.77
N ARG A 91 -13.47 3.27 -2.69
CA ARG A 91 -14.82 2.71 -2.58
C ARG A 91 -14.80 1.18 -2.49
N ALA A 92 -13.91 0.53 -3.25
CA ALA A 92 -13.75 -0.92 -3.21
C ALA A 92 -13.20 -1.42 -1.85
N LEU A 93 -12.44 -0.61 -1.12
CA LEU A 93 -11.95 -0.97 0.22
C LEU A 93 -13.06 -0.93 1.28
N ILE A 94 -13.99 0.03 1.17
CA ILE A 94 -15.04 0.25 2.17
C ILE A 94 -16.35 -0.48 1.85
N SER A 95 -16.56 -0.94 0.61
CA SER A 95 -17.82 -1.58 0.19
C SER A 95 -18.14 -2.90 0.90
N GLY A 96 -17.16 -3.51 1.59
CA GLY A 96 -17.33 -4.80 2.29
C GLY A 96 -17.23 -4.72 3.81
N SER A 97 -17.01 -3.55 4.41
CA SER A 97 -16.82 -3.41 5.85
C SER A 97 -17.21 -2.02 6.34
N ASN A 98 -17.98 -1.96 7.43
CA ASN A 98 -18.27 -0.71 8.13
C ASN A 98 -17.11 -0.23 9.02
N ALA A 99 -16.01 -1.00 9.10
CA ALA A 99 -14.86 -0.63 9.92
C ALA A 99 -14.01 0.42 9.20
N SER A 100 -14.00 1.64 9.73
CA SER A 100 -13.12 2.72 9.27
C SER A 100 -11.64 2.35 9.47
N TYR A 101 -10.79 2.80 8.56
CA TYR A 101 -9.34 2.66 8.68
C TYR A 101 -8.77 3.75 9.60
N LEU A 102 -7.75 3.39 10.38
CA LEU A 102 -7.04 4.36 11.21
C LEU A 102 -6.30 5.36 10.31
N PRO A 103 -6.53 6.67 10.45
CA PRO A 103 -5.79 7.69 9.70
C PRO A 103 -4.30 7.70 10.06
N PHE A 104 -3.46 8.09 9.11
CA PHE A 104 -2.03 8.30 9.34
C PHE A 104 -1.81 9.63 10.05
N ARG A 105 -0.76 9.66 10.87
CA ARG A 105 -0.34 10.83 11.64
C ARG A 105 1.08 11.23 11.26
N ASP A 106 1.45 12.44 11.63
CA ASP A 106 2.80 12.94 11.47
C ASP A 106 3.80 12.31 12.46
N ALA A 107 5.09 12.53 12.18
CA ALA A 107 6.22 12.04 12.97
C ALA A 107 6.60 12.98 14.14
N SER A 108 5.83 14.04 14.41
CA SER A 108 6.15 14.96 15.50
C SER A 108 5.88 14.39 16.89
N PHE A 109 6.55 14.98 17.88
CA PHE A 109 6.27 14.73 19.28
C PHE A 109 4.95 15.41 19.71
N GLY A 110 4.12 14.65 20.42
CA GLY A 110 2.86 15.17 20.99
C GLY A 110 1.62 14.77 20.20
N ASN A 111 0.57 15.59 20.33
CA ASN A 111 -0.72 15.31 19.74
C ASN A 111 -0.73 15.59 18.23
N CYS A 112 -1.24 14.64 17.46
CA CYS A 112 -1.47 14.81 16.03
C CYS A 112 -2.53 15.89 15.80
N THR A 113 -2.17 16.95 15.06
CA THR A 113 -3.08 18.06 14.71
C THR A 113 -3.69 17.89 13.31
N TYR A 114 -3.13 17.00 12.49
CA TYR A 114 -3.59 16.75 11.13
C TYR A 114 -3.46 15.27 10.76
N ASN A 115 -4.57 14.65 10.40
CA ASN A 115 -4.63 13.24 10.04
C ASN A 115 -4.78 13.07 8.53
N LEU A 116 -3.95 12.21 7.94
CA LEU A 116 -3.99 11.87 6.53
C LEU A 116 -4.78 10.57 6.33
N THR A 117 -5.82 10.60 5.49
CA THR A 117 -6.63 9.41 5.21
C THR A 117 -6.03 8.57 4.08
N ILE A 118 -6.53 7.35 3.90
CA ILE A 118 -6.18 6.50 2.75
C ILE A 118 -6.50 7.22 1.44
N LEU A 119 -7.63 7.92 1.35
CA LEU A 119 -8.03 8.62 0.13
C LEU A 119 -7.04 9.75 -0.21
N ASP A 120 -6.58 10.50 0.80
CA ASP A 120 -5.57 11.55 0.60
C ASP A 120 -4.26 10.97 0.05
N CYS A 121 -3.80 9.83 0.59
CA CYS A 121 -2.63 9.11 0.05
C CYS A 121 -2.83 8.71 -1.42
N LEU A 122 -4.00 8.17 -1.77
CA LEU A 122 -4.30 7.76 -3.15
C LEU A 122 -4.37 8.95 -4.10
N GLN A 123 -4.91 10.08 -3.66
CA GLN A 123 -4.92 11.32 -4.45
C GLN A 123 -3.52 11.88 -4.66
N GLY A 124 -2.65 11.81 -3.64
CA GLY A 124 -1.23 12.16 -3.76
C GLY A 124 -0.51 11.30 -4.80
N ILE A 125 -0.67 9.98 -4.72
CA ILE A 125 -0.13 9.01 -5.69
C ILE A 125 -0.64 9.31 -7.11
N TRP A 126 -1.94 9.54 -7.26
CA TRP A 126 -2.56 9.84 -8.55
C TRP A 126 -2.00 11.10 -9.18
N LYS A 127 -1.90 12.20 -8.42
CA LYS A 127 -1.31 13.46 -8.91
C LYS A 127 0.16 13.28 -9.26
N ALA A 128 0.92 12.57 -8.44
CA ALA A 128 2.32 12.29 -8.72
C ALA A 128 2.53 11.51 -10.03
N LEU A 129 1.65 10.55 -10.34
CA LEU A 129 1.64 9.87 -11.65
C LEU A 129 1.29 10.83 -12.80
N GLN A 130 0.29 11.69 -12.62
CA GLN A 130 -0.12 12.65 -13.65
C GLN A 130 0.99 13.65 -14.00
N HIS A 131 1.84 13.99 -13.04
CA HIS A 131 2.95 14.92 -13.21
C HIS A 131 4.29 14.23 -13.48
N GLY A 132 4.32 12.88 -13.56
CA GLY A 132 5.54 12.14 -13.83
C GLY A 132 6.59 12.22 -12.71
N PHE A 133 6.17 12.43 -11.45
CA PHE A 133 7.09 12.43 -10.31
C PHE A 133 7.70 11.06 -10.03
N PHE A 134 7.03 9.98 -10.43
CA PHE A 134 7.60 8.64 -10.44
C PHE A 134 6.96 7.79 -11.54
N ASP A 135 7.73 6.81 -12.01
CA ASP A 135 7.28 5.79 -12.95
C ASP A 135 7.82 4.43 -12.53
N PHE A 136 6.92 3.48 -12.23
CA PHE A 136 7.29 2.14 -11.78
C PHE A 136 7.84 1.23 -12.87
N GLU A 137 7.81 1.64 -14.14
CA GLU A 137 8.54 0.92 -15.19
C GLU A 137 10.04 1.24 -15.17
N THR A 138 10.41 2.42 -14.69
CA THR A 138 11.79 2.94 -14.67
C THR A 138 12.34 3.17 -13.26
N PHE A 139 11.54 2.92 -12.21
CA PHE A 139 11.92 3.14 -10.82
C PHE A 139 13.04 2.18 -10.35
N ASP A 140 14.20 2.75 -10.01
CA ASP A 140 15.30 2.04 -9.39
C ASP A 140 15.10 1.96 -7.87
N VAL A 141 14.60 0.82 -7.41
CA VAL A 141 14.35 0.58 -5.99
C VAL A 141 15.62 0.44 -5.17
N ASP A 142 16.71 -0.07 -5.78
CA ASP A 142 17.94 -0.35 -5.06
C ASP A 142 18.71 0.97 -4.84
N GLU A 143 18.68 1.89 -5.82
CA GLU A 143 19.16 3.27 -5.65
C GLU A 143 18.36 4.02 -4.58
N TYR A 144 17.03 3.95 -4.64
CA TYR A 144 16.15 4.62 -3.66
C TYR A 144 16.45 4.17 -2.21
N GLU A 145 16.54 2.85 -1.99
CA GLU A 145 16.82 2.31 -0.65
C GLU A 145 18.26 2.63 -0.19
N HIS A 146 19.24 2.65 -1.10
CA HIS A 146 20.61 3.03 -0.77
C HIS A 146 20.70 4.44 -0.16
N TYR A 147 20.00 5.40 -0.77
CA TYR A 147 19.99 6.78 -0.28
C TYR A 147 19.08 7.00 0.94
N GLU A 148 18.00 6.22 1.12
CA GLU A 148 17.21 6.27 2.36
C GLU A 148 18.01 5.83 3.59
N VAL A 149 18.81 4.76 3.48
CA VAL A 149 19.64 4.28 4.60
C VAL A 149 20.70 5.32 4.98
N MET A 150 21.25 6.05 4.01
CA MET A 150 22.28 7.06 4.25
C MET A 150 21.77 8.28 5.04
N LEU A 151 20.47 8.58 5.00
CA LEU A 151 19.84 9.68 5.73
C LEU A 151 19.44 9.30 7.17
N SER A 152 19.64 8.05 7.58
CA SER A 152 19.20 7.51 8.87
C SER A 152 20.32 7.35 9.92
N TRP A 153 21.51 7.93 9.69
CA TRP A 153 22.65 7.95 10.61
C TRP A 153 22.92 9.35 11.18
#